data_AF-A0A838Q103-F1
#
_entry.id   AF-A0A838Q103-F1
#
_cell.length_a   1.000
_cell.length_b   1.000
_cell.length_c   1.000
_cell.angle_alpha   90.00
_cell.angle_beta   90.00
_cell.angle_gamma   90.00
#
_symmetry.space_group_name_H-M   'P 1'
#
loop_
_entity.id
_entity.type
_entity.pdbx_description
1 polymer ?
#
loop_
_entity_poly.entity_id
_entity_poly.type
_entity_poly.pdbx_seq_one_letter_code
_entity_poly.pdbx_strand_id
1 'polypeptide(L)'
;MTDLKYAVRMLLKAPGFTAIAVLTLALGMGANSAIFSVVDTVLLRPLPFENPEQLVSIWGTSLKDPSSRETDSFPDFYDYREQSQSFSAMAAYTGASTVL
;
A
#
# COMPACT_ATOMS: atom_id res chain seq x y z
N MET A 1 35.71 1.57 -26.97
CA MET A 1 35.96 0.54 -25.92
C MET A 1 37.10 0.91 -24.98
N THR A 2 38.08 1.71 -25.42
CA THR A 2 39.18 2.24 -24.62
C THR A 2 38.71 3.10 -23.44
N ASP A 3 37.66 3.89 -23.62
CA ASP A 3 37.16 4.83 -22.62
C ASP A 3 36.60 4.14 -21.38
N LEU A 4 35.90 3.02 -21.55
CA LEU A 4 35.32 2.25 -20.44
C LEU A 4 36.42 1.62 -19.57
N LYS A 5 37.47 1.07 -20.20
CA LYS A 5 38.66 0.57 -19.49
C LYS A 5 39.38 1.69 -18.75
N TYR A 6 39.46 2.88 -19.35
CA TYR A 6 40.12 4.02 -18.75
C TYR A 6 39.33 4.54 -17.53
N ALA A 7 38.01 4.63 -17.64
CA ALA A 7 37.11 5.02 -16.56
C ALA A 7 37.20 4.05 -15.36
N VAL A 8 37.14 2.74 -15.60
CA VAL A 8 37.30 1.73 -14.52
C VAL A 8 38.68 1.84 -13.86
N ARG A 9 39.73 2.04 -14.65
CA ARG A 9 41.10 2.21 -14.11
C ARG A 9 41.23 3.50 -13.28
N MET A 10 40.50 4.55 -13.64
CA MET A 10 40.45 5.80 -12.89
C MET A 10 39.70 5.64 -11.56
N LEU A 11 38.57 4.93 -11.57
CA LEU A 11 37.79 4.60 -10.36
C LEU A 11 38.58 3.74 -9.36
N LEU A 12 39.36 2.78 -9.87
CA LEU A 12 40.26 1.94 -9.06
C LEU A 12 41.48 2.71 -8.50
N LYS A 13 41.83 3.85 -9.09
CA LYS A 13 42.95 4.69 -8.66
C LYS A 13 42.60 5.55 -7.44
N ALA A 14 41.32 5.81 -7.19
CA ALA A 14 40.81 6.60 -6.07
C ALA A 14 39.68 5.85 -5.33
N PRO A 15 39.98 4.69 -4.73
CA PRO A 15 38.97 3.76 -4.21
C PRO A 15 38.10 4.37 -3.10
N GLY A 16 38.64 5.25 -2.25
CA GLY A 16 37.88 5.91 -1.20
C GLY A 16 36.79 6.86 -1.73
N PHE A 17 37.13 7.71 -2.70
CA PHE A 17 36.17 8.59 -3.35
C PHE A 17 35.10 7.80 -4.12
N THR A 18 35.54 6.79 -4.87
CA THR A 18 34.64 5.89 -5.60
C THR A 18 33.66 5.19 -4.66
N ALA A 19 34.11 4.69 -3.51
CA ALA A 19 33.24 4.03 -2.53
C ALA A 19 32.15 4.98 -2.00
N ILE A 20 32.51 6.21 -1.62
CA ILE A 20 31.55 7.20 -1.12
C ILE A 20 30.55 7.58 -2.22
N ALA A 21 31.01 7.77 -3.45
CA ALA A 21 30.14 8.09 -4.58
C ALA A 21 29.14 6.95 -4.88
N VAL A 22 29.61 5.70 -4.90
CA VAL A 22 28.77 4.52 -5.10
C VAL A 22 27.76 4.36 -3.96
N LEU A 23 28.19 4.52 -2.70
CA LEU A 23 27.30 4.44 -1.54
C LEU A 23 26.21 5.52 -1.59
N THR A 24 26.57 6.76 -1.91
CA THR A 24 25.61 7.86 -2.03
C THR A 24 24.59 7.60 -3.14
N LEU A 25 25.06 7.13 -4.31
CA LEU A 25 24.18 6.75 -5.43
C LEU A 25 23.26 5.59 -5.06
N ALA A 26 23.81 4.54 -4.43
CA ALA A 26 23.06 3.37 -3.99
C ALA A 26 22.00 3.76 -2.95
N LEU A 27 22.32 4.67 -2.03
CA LEU A 27 21.39 5.12 -1.00
C LEU A 27 20.26 5.97 -1.59
N GLY A 28 20.56 6.87 -2.54
CA GLY A 28 19.54 7.65 -3.24
C GLY A 28 18.60 6.79 -4.09
N MET A 29 19.15 5.86 -4.88
CA MET A 29 18.35 4.93 -5.68
C MET A 29 17.58 3.92 -4.81
N GLY A 30 18.23 3.42 -3.76
CA GLY A 30 17.67 2.43 -2.84
C GLY A 30 16.56 2.99 -1.97
N ALA A 31 16.69 4.23 -1.47
CA ALA A 31 15.66 4.87 -0.66
C ALA A 31 14.36 5.07 -1.47
N ASN A 32 14.45 5.58 -2.70
CA ASN A 32 13.28 5.71 -3.56
C ASN A 32 12.65 4.34 -3.87
N SER A 33 13.46 3.34 -4.20
CA SER A 33 12.98 1.98 -4.48
C SER A 33 12.34 1.32 -3.25
N ALA A 34 12.89 1.55 -2.06
CA ALA A 34 12.36 1.04 -0.80
C ALA A 34 11.01 1.67 -0.45
N ILE A 35 10.88 2.99 -0.63
CA ILE A 35 9.59 3.68 -0.44
C ILE A 35 8.54 3.11 -1.40
N PHE A 36 8.86 3.00 -2.70
CA PHE A 36 7.94 2.41 -3.67
C PHE A 36 7.62 0.94 -3.37
N SER A 37 8.59 0.14 -2.94
CA SER A 37 8.38 -1.26 -2.57
C SER A 37 7.52 -1.42 -1.32
N VAL A 38 7.69 -0.58 -0.31
CA VAL A 38 6.86 -0.59 0.91
C VAL A 38 5.45 -0.09 0.58
N VAL A 39 5.32 0.99 -0.18
CA VAL A 39 4.02 1.47 -0.68
C VAL A 39 3.34 0.38 -1.49
N ASP A 40 4.05 -0.25 -2.42
CA ASP A 40 3.48 -1.34 -3.21
C ASP A 40 3.10 -2.53 -2.33
N THR A 41 3.90 -2.88 -1.32
CA THR A 41 3.62 -4.04 -0.44
C THR A 41 2.52 -3.76 0.58
N VAL A 42 2.33 -2.52 1.02
CA VAL A 42 1.41 -2.14 2.11
C VAL A 42 0.13 -1.51 1.58
N LEU A 43 0.21 -0.68 0.53
CA LEU A 43 -0.94 -0.06 -0.12
C LEU A 43 -1.41 -0.85 -1.36
N LEU A 44 -0.50 -1.53 -2.09
CA LEU A 44 -0.83 -2.22 -3.35
C LEU A 44 -0.71 -3.75 -3.28
N ARG A 45 -0.39 -4.37 -2.14
CA ARG A 45 -0.84 -5.75 -1.94
C ARG A 45 -2.31 -5.62 -1.67
N PRO A 46 -3.17 -5.88 -2.68
CA PRO A 46 -4.59 -5.90 -2.43
C PRO A 46 -4.76 -6.92 -1.30
N LEU A 47 -5.60 -6.57 -0.32
CA LEU A 47 -6.12 -7.57 0.60
C LEU A 47 -6.38 -8.86 -0.20
N PRO A 48 -5.98 -10.04 0.29
CA PRO A 48 -6.03 -11.31 -0.44
C PRO A 48 -7.49 -11.72 -0.69
N PHE A 49 -8.17 -10.96 -1.55
CA PHE A 49 -9.51 -11.14 -2.02
C PHE A 49 -9.37 -11.44 -3.50
N GLU A 50 -9.90 -12.59 -3.91
CA GLU A 50 -9.75 -13.11 -5.27
C GLU A 50 -10.29 -12.18 -6.36
N ASN A 51 -11.14 -11.19 -6.01
CA ASN A 51 -11.76 -10.23 -6.94
C ASN A 51 -11.85 -8.82 -6.31
N PRO A 52 -10.79 -8.00 -6.32
CA PRO A 52 -10.79 -6.68 -5.69
C PRO A 52 -11.78 -5.69 -6.34
N GLU A 53 -12.12 -5.87 -7.60
CA GLU A 53 -13.13 -5.08 -8.32
C GLU A 53 -14.57 -5.30 -7.85
N GLN A 54 -14.83 -6.34 -7.06
CA GLN A 54 -16.15 -6.65 -6.49
C GLN A 54 -16.30 -6.14 -5.05
N LEU A 55 -15.27 -5.47 -4.50
CA LEU A 55 -15.31 -4.87 -3.16
C LEU A 55 -16.18 -3.61 -3.17
N VAL A 56 -17.23 -3.62 -2.35
CA VAL A 56 -18.09 -2.47 -2.11
C VAL A 56 -18.07 -2.16 -0.62
N SER A 57 -17.91 -0.89 -0.26
CA SER A 57 -18.00 -0.41 1.12
C SER A 57 -19.41 0.11 1.36
N ILE A 58 -20.07 -0.39 2.41
CA ILE A 58 -21.40 0.05 2.85
C ILE A 58 -21.19 0.95 4.07
N TRP A 59 -21.84 2.11 4.08
CA TRP A 59 -21.82 3.04 5.20
C TRP A 59 -23.22 3.61 5.44
N GLY A 60 -23.52 3.84 6.71
CA GLY A 60 -24.70 4.58 7.13
C GLY A 60 -24.59 6.04 6.76
N THR A 61 -25.72 6.67 6.49
CA THR A 61 -25.80 8.11 6.30
C THR A 61 -26.77 8.70 7.31
N SER A 62 -26.37 9.80 7.94
CA SER A 62 -27.23 10.49 8.90
C SER A 62 -28.35 11.21 8.16
N LEU A 63 -29.60 11.03 8.60
CA LEU A 63 -30.75 11.77 8.03
C LEU A 63 -30.61 13.29 8.16
N LYS A 64 -29.76 13.77 9.08
CA LYS A 64 -29.45 15.20 9.26
C LYS A 64 -28.31 15.70 8.38
N ASP A 65 -27.44 14.81 7.91
CA ASP A 65 -26.33 15.13 7.04
C ASP A 65 -26.08 13.98 6.05
N PRO A 66 -26.67 14.05 4.85
CA PRO A 66 -26.51 13.03 3.80
C PRO A 66 -25.06 12.85 3.33
N SER A 67 -24.17 13.79 3.65
CA SER A 67 -22.74 13.71 3.32
C SER A 67 -21.90 13.03 4.40
N SER A 68 -22.47 12.84 5.59
CA SER A 68 -21.84 12.10 6.67
C SER A 68 -21.83 10.61 6.35
N ARG A 69 -20.65 10.00 6.46
CA ARG A 69 -20.47 8.54 6.47
C ARG A 69 -20.38 8.13 7.92
N GLU A 70 -21.50 7.70 8.49
CA GLU A 70 -21.53 7.21 9.86
C GLU A 70 -21.15 5.71 9.86
N THR A 71 -20.48 5.29 10.93
CA THR A 71 -20.25 3.86 11.16
C THR A 71 -21.58 3.27 11.60
N ASP A 72 -22.14 2.37 10.78
CA ASP A 72 -23.38 1.67 11.13
C ASP A 72 -23.23 0.96 12.47
N SER A 73 -24.31 0.92 13.25
CA SER A 73 -24.28 0.27 14.55
C SER A 73 -24.09 -1.24 14.36
N PHE A 74 -23.38 -1.90 15.28
CA PHE A 74 -23.13 -3.34 15.20
C PHE A 74 -24.38 -4.23 14.93
N PRO A 75 -25.61 -3.89 15.42
CA PRO A 75 -26.82 -4.60 15.04
C PRO A 75 -27.19 -4.48 13.55
N ASP A 76 -27.00 -3.30 12.95
CA ASP A 76 -27.32 -3.05 11.54
C ASP A 76 -26.45 -3.94 10.62
N PHE A 77 -25.21 -4.22 11.01
CA PHE A 77 -24.35 -5.18 10.31
C PHE A 77 -24.96 -6.59 10.26
N TYR A 78 -25.57 -7.06 11.36
CA TYR A 78 -26.23 -8.37 11.38
C TYR A 78 -27.46 -8.39 10.49
N ASP A 79 -28.26 -7.32 10.52
CA ASP A 79 -29.45 -7.21 9.67
C ASP A 79 -29.09 -7.17 8.18
N TYR A 80 -28.06 -6.42 7.80
CA TYR A 80 -27.53 -6.43 6.43
C TYR A 80 -26.98 -7.79 6.03
N ARG A 81 -26.33 -8.48 6.97
CA ARG A 81 -25.78 -9.82 6.76
C ARG A 81 -26.87 -10.87 6.51
N GLU A 82 -27.97 -10.80 7.25
CA GLU A 82 -29.08 -11.74 7.12
C GLU A 82 -30.00 -11.44 5.93
N GLN A 83 -30.17 -10.17 5.56
CA GLN A 83 -31.08 -9.79 4.46
C GLN A 83 -30.43 -9.69 3.08
N SER A 84 -29.11 -9.51 2.98
CA SER A 84 -28.48 -9.43 1.66
C SER A 84 -28.19 -10.79 1.07
N GLN A 85 -28.87 -11.11 -0.03
CA GLN A 85 -28.58 -12.28 -0.89
C GLN A 85 -27.68 -11.92 -2.08
N SER A 86 -27.31 -10.65 -2.23
CA SER A 86 -26.51 -10.17 -3.37
C SER A 86 -25.00 -10.18 -3.12
N PHE A 87 -24.57 -10.30 -1.86
CA PHE A 87 -23.15 -10.35 -1.48
C PHE A 87 -22.76 -11.76 -1.04
N SER A 88 -21.66 -12.28 -1.58
CA SER A 88 -21.13 -13.61 -1.20
C SER A 88 -20.55 -13.64 0.22
N ALA A 89 -20.06 -12.50 0.72
CA ALA A 89 -19.53 -12.34 2.07
C ALA A 89 -19.59 -10.87 2.49
N MET A 90 -19.80 -10.61 3.78
CA MET A 90 -19.79 -9.27 4.38
C MET A 90 -18.92 -9.27 5.64
N ALA A 91 -18.11 -8.22 5.81
CA ALA A 91 -17.23 -8.03 6.95
C ALA A 91 -17.27 -6.57 7.41
N ALA A 92 -17.25 -6.35 8.72
CA ALA A 92 -17.16 -5.03 9.32
C ALA A 92 -15.69 -4.71 9.65
N TYR A 93 -15.24 -3.49 9.33
CA TYR A 93 -13.91 -3.01 9.69
C TYR A 93 -14.00 -1.60 10.26
N THR A 94 -13.22 -1.31 11.31
CA THR A 94 -13.00 0.03 11.84
C THR A 94 -11.57 0.43 11.50
N GLY A 95 -11.35 1.68 11.07
CA GLY A 95 -10.04 2.19 10.61
C GLY A 95 -8.88 2.12 11.61
N ALA A 96 -9.09 1.62 12.82
CA ALA A 96 -8.06 1.44 13.84
C ALA A 96 -8.08 0.07 14.56
N SER A 97 -9.01 -0.84 14.24
CA SER A 97 -9.02 -2.17 14.85
C SER A 97 -9.98 -3.11 14.14
N THR A 98 -9.43 -4.20 13.61
CA THR A 98 -10.16 -5.40 13.25
C THR A 98 -10.78 -5.99 14.51
N VAL A 99 -12.11 -6.11 14.56
CA VAL A 99 -12.78 -6.98 15.52
C VAL A 99 -13.01 -8.31 14.80
N LEU A 100 -12.46 -9.37 15.39
CA LEU A 100 -12.57 -10.77 14.93
C LEU A 100 -14.03 -11.25 14.91
#